data_AF-A0A7W1D4D2-F1
#
_entry.id   AF-A0A7W1D4D2-F1
#
_cell.length_a   1.000
_cell.length_b   1.000
_cell.length_c   1.000
_cell.angle_alpha   90.00
_cell.angle_beta   90.00
_cell.angle_gamma   90.00
#
_symmetry.space_group_name_H-M   'P 1'
#
loop_
_entity.id
_entity.type
_entity.pdbx_description
1 polymer ?
#
loop_
_entity_poly.entity_id
_entity_poly.type
_entity_poly.pdbx_seq_one_letter_code
_entity_poly.pdbx_strand_id
1 'polypeptide(L)'
;MLGTLESGGKIVVSDLEAGVGTLTRLQPGHVDVVLVVVEPSAKSIEVAGRAADIASRSARVVVVANRVRGEVDVETIRARLGDRDLVVVPEDSSITRADRDGVAPIDAAEPGAGVRSIIELGDRLTESAARPSS
;
A
#
# COMPACT_ATOMS: atom_id res chain seq x y z
N MET A 1 -23.88 15.02 12.23
CA MET A 1 -23.86 16.12 11.24
C MET A 1 -22.56 16.01 10.48
N LEU A 2 -22.61 15.42 9.27
CA LEU A 2 -21.48 15.38 8.35
C LEU A 2 -21.36 16.77 7.73
N GLY A 3 -20.42 17.55 8.27
CA GLY A 3 -20.10 18.87 7.74
C GLY A 3 -19.55 18.72 6.33
N THR A 4 -20.26 19.31 5.39
CA THR A 4 -19.87 19.57 4.00
C THR A 4 -18.38 19.89 3.91
N LEU A 5 -17.63 18.97 3.31
CA LEU A 5 -16.20 19.09 3.14
C LEU A 5 -15.96 19.69 1.75
N GLU A 6 -15.59 20.97 1.76
CA GLU A 6 -15.40 21.82 0.57
C GLU A 6 -14.39 21.29 -0.45
N SER A 7 -14.63 21.68 -1.71
CA SER A 7 -14.03 21.27 -2.98
C SER A 7 -12.51 21.48 -3.09
N GLY A 8 -11.77 20.49 -2.62
CA GLY A 8 -10.43 20.10 -3.08
C GLY A 8 -10.35 18.60 -2.86
N GLY A 9 -9.90 17.82 -3.85
CA GLY A 9 -9.96 16.35 -3.80
C GLY A 9 -9.41 15.81 -2.48
N LYS A 10 -10.28 15.23 -1.63
CA LYS A 10 -9.88 14.73 -0.31
C LYS A 10 -9.48 13.28 -0.47
N ILE A 11 -8.23 12.97 -0.11
CA ILE A 11 -7.75 11.61 -0.02
C ILE A 11 -8.02 11.13 1.40
N VAL A 12 -8.66 9.98 1.52
CA VAL A 12 -8.90 9.32 2.80
C VAL A 12 -8.09 8.02 2.80
N VAL A 13 -7.18 7.89 3.76
CA VAL A 13 -6.43 6.66 4.01
C VAL A 13 -7.02 6.01 5.25
N SER A 14 -7.46 4.76 5.12
CA SER A 14 -7.94 3.96 6.24
C SER A 14 -6.95 2.83 6.49
N ASP A 15 -6.32 2.85 7.66
CA ASP A 15 -5.55 1.70 8.13
C ASP A 15 -6.53 0.63 8.63
N LEU A 16 -6.45 -0.57 8.04
CA LEU A 16 -7.35 -1.67 8.33
C LEU A 16 -6.57 -2.73 9.09
N GLU A 17 -7.13 -3.19 10.20
CA GLU A 17 -6.56 -4.30 10.97
C GLU A 17 -6.24 -5.48 10.05
N ALA A 18 -5.09 -6.13 10.30
CA ALA A 18 -4.59 -7.25 9.53
C ALA A 18 -5.56 -8.44 9.58
N GLY A 19 -6.53 -8.46 8.67
CA GLY A 19 -7.56 -9.48 8.61
C GLY A 19 -8.46 -9.31 7.40
N VAL A 20 -8.92 -10.44 6.84
CA VAL A 20 -9.82 -10.44 5.69
C VAL A 20 -11.24 -9.99 6.04
N GLY A 21 -11.59 -9.90 7.33
CA GLY A 21 -12.95 -9.62 7.80
C GLY A 21 -13.49 -8.25 7.40
N THR A 22 -12.63 -7.24 7.28
CA THR A 22 -13.02 -5.93 6.75
C THR A 22 -13.15 -5.96 5.23
N LEU A 23 -12.24 -6.68 4.55
CA LEU A 23 -12.24 -6.79 3.09
C LEU A 23 -13.47 -7.51 2.55
N THR A 24 -14.01 -8.51 3.25
CA THR A 24 -15.23 -9.21 2.83
C THR A 24 -16.49 -8.33 2.87
N ARG A 25 -16.44 -7.18 3.57
CA ARG A 25 -17.52 -6.20 3.64
C ARG A 25 -17.34 -5.06 2.64
N LEU A 26 -16.22 -4.98 1.96
CA LEU A 26 -16.03 -4.01 0.88
C LEU A 26 -16.98 -4.33 -0.26
N GLN A 27 -17.54 -3.27 -0.85
CA GLN A 27 -18.40 -3.33 -2.01
C GLN A 27 -17.82 -2.40 -3.10
N PRO A 28 -18.11 -2.67 -4.38
CA PRO A 28 -17.70 -1.79 -5.46
C PRO A 28 -18.09 -0.33 -5.20
N GLY A 29 -17.13 0.59 -5.34
CA GLY A 29 -17.33 2.01 -5.13
C GLY A 29 -17.18 2.52 -3.69
N HIS A 30 -16.95 1.65 -2.70
CA HIS A 30 -16.61 2.10 -1.34
C HIS A 30 -15.21 2.68 -1.24
N VAL A 31 -14.26 2.15 -2.01
CA VAL A 31 -12.87 2.60 -2.09
C VAL A 31 -12.37 2.46 -3.53
N ASP A 32 -11.48 3.36 -3.94
CA ASP A 32 -10.90 3.32 -5.29
C ASP A 32 -9.77 2.28 -5.39
N VAL A 33 -8.93 2.20 -4.35
CA VAL A 33 -7.73 1.36 -4.32
C VAL A 33 -7.60 0.68 -2.95
N VAL A 34 -7.23 -0.60 -2.96
CA VAL A 34 -6.79 -1.35 -1.79
C VAL A 34 -5.29 -1.63 -1.90
N LEU A 35 -4.55 -1.17 -0.91
CA LEU A 35 -3.11 -1.45 -0.76
C LEU A 35 -2.95 -2.73 0.07
N VAL A 36 -2.41 -3.78 -0.54
CA VAL A 36 -2.09 -5.03 0.16
C VAL A 36 -0.60 -5.05 0.44
N VAL A 37 -0.22 -4.80 1.70
CA VAL A 37 1.18 -4.79 2.13
C VAL A 37 1.65 -6.21 2.44
N VAL A 38 2.79 -6.61 1.86
CA VAL A 38 3.36 -7.96 1.99
C VAL A 38 4.85 -7.89 2.27
N GLU A 39 5.34 -8.71 3.19
CA GLU A 39 6.78 -8.92 3.43
C GLU A 39 7.24 -10.23 2.77
N PRO A 40 8.54 -10.41 2.46
CA PRO A 40 9.08 -11.62 1.83
C PRO A 40 9.15 -12.81 2.81
N SER A 41 8.02 -13.16 3.41
CA SER A 41 7.84 -14.35 4.25
C SER A 41 6.66 -15.16 3.75
N ALA A 42 6.76 -16.49 3.80
CA ALA A 42 5.72 -17.38 3.28
C ALA A 42 4.34 -17.10 3.88
N LYS A 43 4.28 -16.83 5.19
CA LYS A 43 3.03 -16.50 5.90
C LYS A 43 2.43 -15.17 5.44
N SER A 44 3.25 -14.13 5.29
CA SER A 44 2.77 -12.82 4.82
C SER A 44 2.24 -12.92 3.39
N ILE A 45 2.97 -13.62 2.52
CA ILE A 45 2.58 -13.84 1.12
C ILE A 45 1.26 -14.62 1.01
N GLU A 46 1.07 -15.68 1.81
CA GLU A 46 -0.19 -16.44 1.81
C GLU A 46 -1.40 -15.57 2.20
N VAL A 47 -1.25 -14.76 3.26
CA VAL A 47 -2.31 -13.86 3.72
C VAL A 47 -2.57 -12.74 2.70
N ALA A 48 -1.51 -12.16 2.15
CA ALA A 48 -1.60 -11.13 1.12
C ALA A 48 -2.31 -11.63 -0.13
N GLY A 49 -2.05 -12.87 -0.56
CA GLY A 49 -2.75 -13.49 -1.70
C GLY A 49 -4.26 -13.58 -1.47
N ARG A 50 -4.68 -14.09 -0.31
CA ARG A 50 -6.10 -14.16 0.06
C ARG A 50 -6.74 -12.78 0.14
N ALA A 51 -6.05 -11.80 0.73
CA ALA A 51 -6.53 -10.43 0.82
C ALA A 51 -6.71 -9.80 -0.56
N ALA A 52 -5.73 -9.98 -1.45
CA ALA A 52 -5.75 -9.46 -2.81
C ALA A 52 -6.86 -10.11 -3.67
N ASP A 53 -7.17 -11.40 -3.46
CA ASP A 53 -8.28 -12.09 -4.14
C ASP A 53 -9.66 -11.62 -3.69
N ILE A 54 -9.80 -11.27 -2.41
CA ILE A 54 -11.05 -10.75 -1.87
C ILE A 54 -11.24 -9.30 -2.36
N ALA A 55 -10.21 -8.47 -2.22
CA ALA A 55 -10.27 -7.05 -2.55
C ALA A 55 -10.46 -6.79 -4.05
N SER A 56 -9.89 -7.63 -4.93
CA SER A 56 -10.00 -7.46 -6.39
C SER A 56 -11.43 -7.57 -6.92
N ARG A 57 -12.36 -8.07 -6.12
CA ARG A 57 -13.79 -8.14 -6.45
C ARG A 57 -14.51 -6.80 -6.29
N SER A 58 -13.90 -5.83 -5.60
CA SER A 58 -14.55 -4.59 -5.21
C SER A 58 -13.74 -3.34 -5.54
N ALA A 59 -12.43 -3.43 -5.65
CA ALA A 59 -11.57 -2.29 -5.92
C ALA A 59 -10.30 -2.70 -6.69
N ARG A 60 -9.60 -1.71 -7.23
CA ARG A 60 -8.24 -1.92 -7.77
C ARG A 60 -7.32 -2.34 -6.62
N VAL A 61 -6.52 -3.37 -6.84
CA VAL A 61 -5.52 -3.83 -5.86
C VAL A 61 -4.13 -3.43 -6.31
N VAL A 62 -3.37 -2.83 -5.39
CA VAL A 62 -1.93 -2.61 -5.53
C VAL A 62 -1.24 -3.38 -4.40
N VAL A 63 -0.32 -4.26 -4.76
CA VAL A 63 0.50 -5.00 -3.80
C VAL A 63 1.74 -4.18 -3.49
N VAL A 64 2.01 -3.95 -2.21
CA VAL A 64 3.19 -3.25 -1.73
C VAL A 64 4.14 -4.28 -1.10
N ALA A 65 5.17 -4.69 -1.86
CA ALA A 65 6.23 -5.56 -1.38
C ALA A 65 7.18 -4.78 -0.48
N ASN A 66 6.96 -4.89 0.82
CA ASN A 66 7.68 -4.16 1.85
C ASN A 66 8.89 -4.94 2.38
N ARG A 67 9.91 -4.22 2.85
CA ARG A 67 11.17 -4.77 3.40
C ARG A 67 11.90 -5.71 2.45
N VAL A 68 11.90 -5.38 1.16
CA VAL A 68 12.60 -6.15 0.12
C VAL A 68 14.11 -5.94 0.23
N ARG A 69 14.89 -7.02 0.31
CA ARG A 69 16.36 -6.99 0.43
C ARG A 69 17.08 -7.14 -0.89
N GLY A 70 16.38 -7.58 -1.93
CA GLY A 70 16.94 -7.79 -3.26
C GLY A 70 15.96 -8.51 -4.18
N GLU A 71 16.44 -8.88 -5.36
CA GLU A 71 15.61 -9.45 -6.43
C GLU A 71 14.93 -10.77 -6.03
N VAL A 72 15.61 -11.62 -5.25
CA VAL A 72 15.06 -12.90 -4.78
C VAL A 72 13.77 -12.72 -3.98
N ASP A 73 13.67 -11.66 -3.17
CA ASP A 73 12.45 -11.36 -2.41
C ASP A 73 11.30 -10.96 -3.35
N VAL A 74 11.60 -10.16 -4.37
CA VAL A 74 10.63 -9.74 -5.40
C VAL A 74 10.13 -10.95 -6.19
N GLU A 75 11.04 -11.83 -6.61
CA GLU A 75 10.72 -13.07 -7.33
C GLU A 75 9.85 -13.98 -6.48
N THR A 76 10.16 -14.14 -5.20
CA THR A 76 9.38 -14.96 -4.26
C THR A 76 7.95 -14.44 -4.11
N ILE A 77 7.78 -13.12 -4.03
CA ILE A 77 6.46 -12.48 -3.95
C ILE A 77 5.71 -12.65 -5.28
N ARG A 78 6.35 -12.36 -6.42
CA ARG A 78 5.74 -12.50 -7.76
C ARG A 78 5.32 -13.94 -8.07
N ALA A 79 6.14 -14.91 -7.72
CA ALA A 79 5.86 -16.34 -7.93
C ALA A 79 4.56 -16.80 -7.25
N ARG A 80 4.10 -16.10 -6.21
CA ARG A 80 2.89 -16.45 -5.45
C ARG A 80 1.72 -15.51 -5.71
N LEU A 81 1.98 -14.24 -5.98
CA LEU A 81 0.95 -13.22 -6.17
C LEU A 81 0.62 -12.94 -7.65
N GLY A 82 1.43 -13.43 -8.58
CA GLY A 82 1.25 -13.28 -10.03
C GLY A 82 1.59 -11.87 -10.53
N ASP A 83 1.01 -11.50 -11.68
CA ASP A 83 1.27 -10.25 -12.40
C ASP A 83 0.47 -9.05 -11.85
N ARG A 84 0.19 -9.01 -10.54
CA ARG A 84 -0.52 -7.89 -9.90
C ARG A 84 0.33 -6.61 -9.96
N ASP A 85 -0.34 -5.45 -9.93
CA ASP A 85 0.33 -4.15 -9.78
C ASP A 85 1.16 -4.18 -8.49
N LEU A 86 2.49 -4.18 -8.64
CA LEU A 86 3.45 -4.40 -7.57
C LEU A 86 4.32 -3.16 -7.43
N VAL A 87 4.36 -2.62 -6.21
CA VAL A 87 5.32 -1.59 -5.80
C VAL A 87 6.29 -2.21 -4.81
N VAL A 88 7.57 -2.03 -5.06
CA VAL A 88 8.65 -2.53 -4.21
C VAL A 88 9.09 -1.41 -3.28
N VAL A 89 9.06 -1.68 -1.99
CA VAL A 89 9.61 -0.82 -0.94
C VAL A 89 10.82 -1.57 -0.34
N PRO A 90 12.05 -1.14 -0.66
CA PRO A 90 13.25 -1.81 -0.16
C PRO A 90 13.34 -1.72 1.37
N GLU A 91 14.05 -2.67 1.98
CA GLU A 91 14.41 -2.57 3.39
C GLU A 91 15.23 -1.30 3.62
N ASP A 92 14.75 -0.48 4.55
CA ASP A 92 15.29 0.86 4.79
C ASP A 92 15.39 1.11 6.28
N SER A 93 16.62 1.07 6.80
CA SER A 93 16.90 1.28 8.22
C SER A 93 16.61 2.70 8.68
N SER A 94 16.53 3.68 7.77
CA SER A 94 16.15 5.06 8.10
C SER A 94 14.72 5.15 8.60
N ILE A 95 13.81 4.30 8.09
CA ILE A 95 12.41 4.23 8.55
C ILE A 95 12.35 3.80 10.02
N THR A 96 13.04 2.72 10.38
CA THR A 96 13.06 2.21 11.75
C THR A 96 13.80 3.15 12.71
N ARG A 97 14.78 3.91 12.20
CA ARG A 97 15.47 4.94 12.99
C ARG A 97 14.55 6.13 13.27
N ALA A 98 13.89 6.66 12.23
CA ALA A 98 12.97 7.77 12.37
C ALA A 98 11.82 7.43 13.33
N ASP A 99 11.25 6.24 13.22
CA ASP A 99 10.22 5.72 14.14
C ASP A 99 10.70 5.71 15.61
N ARG A 100 11.92 5.20 15.86
CA ARG A 100 12.53 5.22 17.20
C ARG A 100 12.76 6.63 17.74
N ASP A 101 13.08 7.57 16.87
CA ASP A 101 13.33 8.97 17.21
C ASP A 101 12.02 9.80 17.31
N GLY A 102 10.86 9.19 17.06
CA GLY A 102 9.54 9.85 17.10
C GLY A 102 9.31 10.81 15.94
N VAL A 103 10.07 10.66 14.85
CA VAL A 103 9.99 11.49 13.64
C VAL A 103 9.32 10.69 12.53
N ALA A 104 8.39 11.31 11.78
CA ALA A 104 7.82 10.64 10.62
C ALA A 104 8.93 10.41 9.59
N PRO A 105 9.07 9.19 9.00
CA PRO A 105 10.14 8.89 8.05
C PRO A 105 10.21 9.84 6.84
N ILE A 106 9.07 10.39 6.42
CA ILE A 106 8.96 11.37 5.33
C ILE A 106 9.54 12.74 5.67
N ASP A 107 9.64 13.07 6.96
CA ASP A 107 10.16 14.35 7.46
C ASP A 107 11.66 14.27 7.80
N ALA A 108 12.29 13.10 7.59
CA ALA A 108 13.73 12.94 7.76
C ALA A 108 14.49 13.79 6.73
N ALA A 109 15.57 14.44 7.16
CA ALA A 109 16.38 15.33 6.31
C ALA A 109 16.93 14.63 5.04
N GLU A 110 17.21 13.33 5.14
CA GLU A 110 17.65 12.48 4.04
C GLU A 110 16.76 11.22 3.99
N PRO A 111 15.67 11.23 3.20
CA PRO A 111 14.79 10.07 3.10
C PRO A 111 15.50 8.92 2.38
N GLY A 112 15.52 7.75 3.02
CA GLY A 112 16.08 6.55 2.43
C GLY A 112 15.27 6.03 1.22
N ALA A 113 15.76 4.94 0.61
CA ALA A 113 15.13 4.38 -0.59
C ALA A 113 13.69 3.90 -0.36
N GLY A 114 13.39 3.34 0.82
CA GLY A 114 12.05 2.88 1.15
C GLY A 114 11.07 4.04 1.30
N VAL A 115 11.49 5.13 1.96
CA VAL A 115 10.70 6.36 2.09
C VAL A 115 10.39 6.95 0.71
N ARG A 116 11.38 7.02 -0.17
CA ARG A 116 11.19 7.53 -1.55
C ARG A 116 10.19 6.70 -2.34
N SER A 117 10.25 5.37 -2.26
CA SER A 117 9.26 4.50 -2.93
C SER A 117 7.83 4.70 -2.41
N ILE A 118 7.67 5.01 -1.12
CA ILE A 118 6.36 5.32 -0.52
C ILE A 118 5.84 6.67 -1.02
N ILE A 119 6.70 7.68 -1.13
CA ILE A 119 6.34 9.00 -1.70
C ILE A 119 5.89 8.85 -3.15
N GLU A 120 6.68 8.15 -3.98
CA GLU A 120 6.35 7.88 -5.38
C GLU A 120 5.02 7.13 -5.54
N LEU A 121 4.73 6.18 -4.64
CA LEU A 121 3.42 5.53 -4.59
C LEU A 121 2.30 6.52 -4.26
N GLY A 122 2.50 7.40 -3.28
CA GLY A 122 1.55 8.45 -2.91
C GLY A 122 1.23 9.39 -4.07
N ASP A 123 2.25 9.86 -4.78
CA ASP A 123 2.12 10.73 -5.96
C ASP A 123 1.34 10.02 -7.06
N ARG A 124 1.73 8.77 -7.38
CA ARG A 124 1.07 7.94 -8.40
C ARG A 124 -0.42 7.73 -8.12
N LEU A 125 -0.80 7.51 -6.86
CA LEU A 125 -2.18 7.31 -6.45
C LEU A 125 -2.99 8.62 -6.52
N THR A 126 -2.38 9.73 -6.11
CA THR A 126 -3.01 11.06 -6.13
C THR A 126 -3.27 11.54 -7.56
N GLU A 127 -2.30 11.36 -8.46
CA GLU A 127 -2.47 11.67 -9.88
C GLU A 127 -3.54 10.82 -10.56
N SER A 128 -3.69 9.57 -10.13
CA SER A 128 -4.74 8.68 -10.65
C SER A 128 -6.12 9.13 -10.18
N ALA A 129 -6.24 9.58 -8.93
CA ALA A 129 -7.50 10.10 -8.38
C ALA A 129 -7.91 11.46 -9.00
N ALA A 130 -6.95 12.25 -9.47
CA ALA A 130 -7.19 13.54 -10.12
C ALA A 130 -7.71 13.42 -11.57
N ARG A 131 -7.61 12.23 -12.20
CA ARG A 131 -8.14 12.00 -13.55
C ARG A 131 -9.55 11.42 -13.43
N PRO A 132 -10.61 12.14 -13.84
CA PRO A 132 -11.96 11.58 -13.82
C PRO A 132 -12.00 10.34 -14.71
N SER A 133 -12.55 9.25 -14.17
CA SER A 133 -12.89 8.05 -14.93
C SER A 133 -13.88 8.45 -16.03
N SER A 134 -13.41 8.36 -17.28
CA SER A 134 -14.20 8.53 -18.51
C SER A 134 -15.23 7.42 -18.68
#